data_AF-A0A7V9CZY2-F1
#
_entry.id   AF-A0A7V9CZY2-F1
#
_cell.length_a   1.000
_cell.length_b   1.000
_cell.length_c   1.000
_cell.angle_alpha   90.00
_cell.angle_beta   90.00
_cell.angle_gamma   90.00
#
_symmetry.space_group_name_H-M   'P 1'
#
loop_
_entity.id
_entity.type
_entity.pdbx_description
1 polymer ?
#
loop_
_entity_poly.entity_id
_entity_poly.type
_entity_poly.pdbx_seq_one_letter_code
_entity_poly.pdbx_strand_id
1 'polypeptide(L)' 'MAFTQVGLVFFHFIVSIALIVLVLLHSGREAGLGGMGFVPTSQGGTHIVERNLTRVTIVVATVFTINTVLLFRILE' A
#
# COMPACT_ATOMS: atom_id res chain seq x y z
N MET A 1 28.77 6.18 4.79
CA MET A 1 27.96 6.54 3.62
C MET A 1 27.36 5.30 2.97
N ALA A 2 28.17 4.31 2.54
CA ALA A 2 27.67 3.07 1.94
C ALA A 2 26.71 2.26 2.84
N PHE A 3 27.02 2.12 4.15
CA PHE A 3 26.15 1.37 5.08
C PHE A 3 24.74 1.97 5.20
N THR A 4 24.64 3.30 5.23
CA THR A 4 23.36 4.03 5.32
C THR A 4 22.53 3.87 4.05
N GLN A 5 23.18 3.90 2.87
CA GLN A 5 22.52 3.68 1.58
C GLN A 5 21.96 2.26 1.46
N VAL A 6 22.74 1.24 1.83
CA VAL A 6 22.28 -0.16 1.82
C VAL A 6 21.06 -0.35 2.73
N GLY A 7 21.07 0.27 3.92
CA GLY A 7 19.93 0.23 4.83
C GLY A 7 18.66 0.84 4.24
N LEU A 8 18.76 2.00 3.58
CA LEU A 8 17.61 2.66 2.94
C LEU A 8 17.07 1.88 1.75
N VAL A 9 17.93 1.28 0.93
CA VAL A 9 17.52 0.43 -0.20
C VAL A 9 16.76 -0.79 0.28
N PHE A 10 17.27 -1.47 1.32
CA PHE A 10 16.60 -2.65 1.88
C PHE A 10 15.25 -2.30 2.51
N PHE A 11 15.18 -1.19 3.23
CA PHE A 11 13.92 -0.68 3.77
C PHE A 11 12.92 -0.35 2.66
N HIS A 12 13.35 0.33 1.61
CA HIS A 12 12.53 0.66 0.46
C HIS A 12 11.96 -0.61 -0.21
N PHE A 13 12.78 -1.64 -0.40
CA PHE A 13 12.35 -2.93 -0.95
C PHE A 13 11.23 -3.58 -0.13
N ILE A 14 11.35 -3.60 1.20
CA ILE A 14 10.32 -4.13 2.09
C ILE A 14 9.03 -3.31 1.98
N VAL A 15 9.13 -1.98 1.98
CA VAL A 15 7.96 -1.09 1.86
C VAL A 15 7.25 -1.29 0.51
N SER A 16 7.99 -1.49 -0.58
CA SER A 16 7.43 -1.79 -1.91
C SER A 16 6.59 -3.08 -1.90
N ILE A 17 7.14 -4.16 -1.32
CA ILE A 17 6.41 -5.43 -1.23
C ILE A 17 5.14 -5.27 -0.38
N ALA A 18 5.26 -4.60 0.78
CA ALA A 18 4.13 -4.33 1.65
C ALA A 18 3.03 -3.54 0.92
N LEU A 19 3.41 -2.54 0.12
CA LEU A 19 2.45 -1.79 -0.71
C LEU A 19 1.77 -2.65 -1.76
N ILE A 20 2.52 -3.48 -2.49
CA ILE A 20 1.94 -4.36 -3.51
C ILE A 20 0.88 -5.26 -2.86
N VAL A 21 1.21 -5.87 -1.72
CA VAL A 21 0.26 -6.72 -0.98
C VAL A 21 -0.96 -5.91 -0.55
N LEU A 22 -0.78 -4.73 0.07
CA LEU A 22 -1.88 -3.88 0.52
C LEU A 22 -2.81 -3.45 -0.63
N VAL A 23 -2.26 -3.10 -1.79
CA VAL A 23 -3.03 -2.71 -2.97
C VAL A 23 -3.79 -3.91 -3.55
N LEU A 24 -3.17 -5.09 -3.62
CA LEU A 24 -3.84 -6.29 -4.11
C LEU A 24 -5.00 -6.72 -3.20
N LEU A 25 -4.87 -6.53 -1.88
CA LEU A 25 -5.95 -6.74 -0.93
C LEU A 25 -7.14 -5.79 -1.15
N HIS A 26 -6.91 -4.60 -1.73
CA HIS A 26 -7.99 -3.69 -2.16
C HIS A 26 -8.64 -4.13 -3.47
N SER A 27 -7.83 -4.55 -4.45
CA SER A 27 -8.28 -4.94 -5.80
C SER A 27 -9.16 -6.18 -5.81
N GLY A 28 -8.92 -7.16 -4.92
CA GLY A 28 -9.71 -8.39 -4.84
C GLY A 28 -11.21 -8.18 -4.58
N ARG A 29 -11.61 -7.02 -4.02
CA ARG A 29 -13.01 -6.64 -3.81
C ARG A 29 -13.67 -6.08 -5.07
N GLU A 30 -12.95 -5.30 -5.86
CA GLU A 30 -13.49 -4.59 -7.03
C GLU A 30 -13.38 -5.39 -8.33
N ALA A 31 -12.55 -6.43 -8.37
CA ALA A 31 -12.35 -7.28 -9.54
C ALA A 31 -13.50 -8.27 -9.86
N GLY A 32 -14.53 -8.37 -9.00
CA GLY A 32 -15.67 -9.29 -9.15
C GLY A 32 -17.01 -8.62 -9.50
N LEU A 33 -18.12 -9.38 -9.40
CA LEU A 33 -19.48 -8.86 -9.66
C LEU A 33 -19.86 -7.63 -8.80
N GLY A 34 -19.23 -7.49 -7.63
CA GLY A 34 -19.36 -6.32 -6.74
C GLY A 34 -18.82 -5.01 -7.32
N GLY A 35 -17.86 -5.06 -8.25
CA GLY A 35 -17.39 -3.89 -9.00
C GLY A 35 -18.28 -3.50 -10.19
N MET A 36 -19.21 -4.38 -10.60
CA MET A 36 -20.16 -4.16 -11.71
C MET A 36 -21.51 -3.60 -11.25
N GLY A 37 -21.61 -3.07 -10.02
CA GLY A 37 -22.84 -2.46 -9.49
C GLY A 37 -23.80 -3.41 -8.76
N PHE A 38 -23.42 -4.68 -8.56
CA PHE A 38 -24.17 -5.60 -7.71
C PHE A 38 -23.70 -5.44 -6.25
N VAL A 39 -24.36 -4.57 -5.48
CA VAL A 39 -24.07 -4.38 -4.04
C VAL A 39 -24.92 -5.37 -3.23
N PRO A 40 -24.37 -6.47 -2.69
CA PRO A 40 -25.13 -7.34 -1.80
C PRO A 40 -25.49 -6.56 -0.53
N THR A 41 -26.77 -6.55 -0.18
CA THR A 41 -27.41 -5.79 0.91
C THR A 41 -26.94 -6.14 2.33
N SER A 42 -25.97 -7.05 2.48
CA SER A 42 -25.42 -7.52 3.77
C SER A 42 -23.96 -7.09 3.97
N GLN A 43 -23.70 -5.77 3.90
CA GLN A 43 -22.36 -5.16 3.91
C GLN A 43 -21.99 -4.42 5.21
N GLY A 44 -22.74 -4.67 6.31
CA GLY A 44 -22.60 -3.90 7.55
C GLY A 44 -21.29 -4.10 8.33
N GLY A 45 -20.65 -5.28 8.21
CA GLY A 45 -19.44 -5.61 8.97
C GLY A 45 -18.11 -5.38 8.25
N THR A 46 -18.08 -5.46 6.92
CA THR A 46 -16.83 -5.38 6.14
C THR A 46 -16.37 -3.95 5.87
N HIS A 47 -17.28 -2.97 5.94
CA HIS A 47 -16.99 -1.55 5.67
C HIS A 47 -15.96 -0.94 6.64
N ILE A 48 -15.92 -1.41 7.89
CA ILE A 48 -14.93 -0.96 8.89
C ILE A 48 -13.54 -1.46 8.50
N VAL A 49 -13.42 -2.73 8.11
CA VAL A 49 -12.15 -3.34 7.71
C VAL A 49 -11.62 -2.69 6.43
N GLU A 50 -12.50 -2.43 5.45
CA GLU A 50 -12.15 -1.76 4.20
C GLU A 50 -11.57 -0.36 4.45
N ARG A 51 -12.23 0.45 5.29
CA ARG A 51 -11.76 1.80 5.65
C ARG A 51 -10.42 1.78 6.38
N ASN A 52 -10.20 0.81 7.26
CA ASN A 52 -8.92 0.66 7.95
C ASN A 52 -7.81 0.24 6.97
N LEU A 53 -8.10 -0.67 6.05
CA LEU A 53 -7.16 -1.10 5.02
C LEU A 53 -6.78 0.06 4.09
N THR A 54 -7.73 0.89 3.68
CA THR A 54 -7.45 2.13 2.93
C THR A 54 -6.54 3.06 3.73
N ARG A 55 -6.82 3.28 5.01
CA ARG A 55 -6.01 4.17 5.87
C ARG A 55 -4.57 3.66 5.99
N VAL A 56 -4.38 2.36 6.24
CA VAL A 56 -3.05 1.75 6.31
C VAL A 56 -2.33 1.87 4.96
N THR A 57 -3.02 1.59 3.85
CA THR A 57 -2.45 1.72 2.50
C THR A 57 -1.97 3.14 2.22
N ILE A 58 -2.76 4.17 2.58
CA ILE A 58 -2.37 5.58 2.41
C ILE A 58 -1.11 5.92 3.23
N VAL A 59 -1.05 5.45 4.49
CA VAL A 59 0.12 5.67 5.35
C VAL A 59 1.36 5.03 4.75
N VAL A 60 1.29 3.76 4.34
CA VAL A 60 2.42 3.06 3.73
C VAL A 60 2.80 3.67 2.37
N ALA A 61 1.82 4.15 1.58
CA ALA A 61 2.07 4.81 0.30
C ALA A 61 2.83 6.13 0.49
N THR A 62 2.46 6.91 1.49
CA THR A 62 3.16 8.14 1.85
C THR A 62 4.60 7.86 2.27
N VAL A 63 4.81 6.83 3.10
CA VAL A 63 6.16 6.40 3.51
C VAL A 63 6.99 5.94 2.31
N PHE A 64 6.41 5.17 1.39
CA PHE A 64 7.07 4.74 0.17
C PHE A 64 7.53 5.93 -0.67
N THR A 65 6.64 6.89 -0.96
CA THR A 65 6.96 8.08 -1.76
C THR A 65 8.07 8.91 -1.12
N ILE A 66 8.03 9.11 0.20
CA ILE A 66 9.10 9.82 0.92
C ILE A 66 10.42 9.08 0.77
N ASN A 67 10.44 7.75 0.94
CA ASN A 67 11.65 6.95 0.76
C ASN A 67 12.17 7.00 -0.68
N THR A 68 11.30 6.96 -1.69
CA THR A 68 11.70 7.12 -3.10
C THR A 68 12.43 8.43 -3.33
N VAL A 69 11.88 9.55 -2.83
CA VAL A 69 12.50 10.88 -2.98
C VAL A 69 13.81 10.98 -2.21
N LEU A 70 13.87 10.40 -1.00
CA LEU A 70 15.09 10.38 -0.19
C LEU A 70 16.20 9.58 -0.88
N LEU A 71 15.86 8.40 -1.41
CA LEU A 71 16.80 7.53 -2.11
C LEU A 71 17.32 8.22 -3.37
N PHE A 72 16.44 8.87 -4.14
CA PHE A 72 16.80 9.62 -5.33
C PHE A 72 17.84 10.71 -5.01
N ARG A 73 17.64 11.48 -3.94
CA ARG A 73 18.56 12.57 -3.55
C ARG A 73 19.88 12.10 -2.93
N ILE A 74 19.93 10.88 -2.39
CA ILE A 74 21.11 10.34 -1.69
C ILE A 74 21.94 9.42 -2.61
N LEU A 75 21.32 8.88 -3.68
CA LEU A 75 21.97 8.00 -4.64
C LEU A 75 22.50 8.76 -5.88
N GLU A 76 22.01 9.99 -6.14
CA GLU A 76 22.71 10.99 -6.94
C GLU A 76 24.03 11.44 -6.27
#